data_AF-A0A4P5WZ94-F1
#
_entry.id   AF-A0A4P5WZ94-F1
#
_cell.length_a   1.000
_cell.length_b   1.000
_cell.length_c   1.000
_cell.angle_alpha   90.00
_cell.angle_beta   90.00
_cell.angle_gamma   90.00
#
_symmetry.space_group_name_H-M   'P 1'
#
loop_
_entity.id
_entity.type
_entity.pdbx_description
1 polymer ?
#
loop_
_entity_poly.entity_id
_entity_poly.type
_entity_poly.pdbx_seq_one_letter_code
_entity_poly.pdbx_strand_id
1 'polypeptide(L)'
;MHDREMSEDQITRIARTYHPWRGEKSAGKYADIAGFCKIADLDAITGHGYVLTPGRYVGAEETTDDDDMPFDERMEQLTAKLKGQFAESAKLEQAILKNLASLGFTGKESP
;
A
#
# COMPACT_ATOMS: atom_id res chain seq x y z
N MET A 1 -19.07 7.72 1.14
CA MET A 1 -18.64 6.33 1.42
C MET A 1 -19.44 5.46 0.48
N HIS A 2 -18.83 4.89 -0.56
CA HIS A 2 -19.51 3.94 -1.43
C HIS A 2 -19.56 2.61 -0.68
N ASP A 3 -20.75 2.15 -0.33
CA ASP A 3 -20.95 0.78 0.13
C ASP A 3 -20.78 -0.14 -1.08
N ARG A 4 -19.77 -1.01 -1.04
CA ARG A 4 -19.50 -1.95 -2.13
C ARG A 4 -20.08 -3.28 -1.72
N GLU A 5 -21.18 -3.66 -2.37
CA GLU A 5 -21.75 -4.99 -2.22
C GLU A 5 -20.73 -6.06 -2.67
N MET A 6 -20.66 -7.15 -1.91
CA MET A 6 -19.82 -8.28 -2.25
C MET A 6 -20.44 -9.04 -3.43
N SER A 7 -19.64 -9.35 -4.44
CA SER A 7 -20.14 -10.18 -5.55
C SER A 7 -20.39 -11.63 -5.09
N GLU A 8 -21.23 -12.35 -5.82
CA GLU A 8 -21.48 -13.78 -5.57
C GLU A 8 -20.18 -14.61 -5.58
N ASP A 9 -19.23 -14.25 -6.45
CA ASP A 9 -17.92 -14.89 -6.52
C ASP A 9 -17.11 -14.69 -5.23
N GLN A 10 -17.14 -13.49 -4.65
CA GLN A 10 -16.45 -13.19 -3.39
C GLN A 10 -17.07 -13.98 -2.24
N ILE A 11 -18.40 -14.01 -2.16
CA ILE A 11 -19.14 -14.79 -1.15
C ILE A 11 -18.80 -16.28 -1.29
N THR A 12 -18.84 -16.79 -2.51
CA THR A 12 -18.53 -18.20 -2.81
C THR A 12 -17.10 -18.55 -2.43
N ARG A 13 -16.12 -17.69 -2.75
CA ARG A 13 -14.71 -17.88 -2.38
C ARG A 13 -14.53 -17.97 -0.87
N ILE A 14 -15.17 -17.08 -0.11
CA ILE A 14 -15.10 -17.07 1.36
C ILE A 14 -15.74 -18.35 1.93
N ALA A 15 -16.94 -18.71 1.48
CA ALA A 15 -17.63 -19.93 1.94
C ALA A 15 -16.78 -21.18 1.70
N ARG A 16 -16.23 -21.33 0.48
CA ARG A 16 -15.35 -22.46 0.11
C ARG A 16 -14.05 -22.53 0.91
N THR A 17 -13.64 -21.43 1.54
CA THR A 17 -12.45 -21.39 2.41
C THR A 17 -12.81 -21.70 3.86
N TYR A 18 -13.96 -21.18 4.32
CA TYR A 18 -14.44 -21.34 5.68
C TYR A 18 -14.86 -22.78 6.02
N HIS A 19 -15.61 -23.45 5.14
CA HIS A 19 -16.07 -24.82 5.40
C HIS A 19 -14.92 -25.85 5.61
N PRO A 20 -13.85 -25.86 4.80
CA PRO A 20 -12.69 -26.70 5.10
C PRO A 20 -11.96 -26.28 6.38
N TRP A 21 -11.85 -24.97 6.68
CA TRP A 21 -11.27 -24.50 7.95
C TRP A 21 -12.03 -25.02 9.17
N ARG A 22 -13.37 -25.05 9.07
CA ARG A 22 -14.26 -25.59 10.11
C ARG A 22 -14.19 -27.11 10.24
N GLY A 23 -13.55 -27.81 9.29
CA GLY A 23 -13.42 -29.26 9.31
C GLY A 23 -14.66 -30.00 8.80
N GLU A 24 -15.46 -29.38 7.93
CA GLU A 24 -16.62 -30.07 7.35
C GLU A 24 -16.20 -31.23 6.44
N LYS A 25 -16.81 -32.40 6.66
CA LYS A 25 -16.39 -33.67 6.02
C LYS A 25 -16.41 -33.63 4.48
N SER A 26 -17.28 -32.81 3.89
CA SER A 26 -17.43 -32.66 2.44
C SER A 26 -16.62 -31.50 1.85
N ALA A 27 -15.93 -30.71 2.67
CA ALA A 27 -15.38 -29.42 2.26
C ALA A 27 -13.88 -29.43 1.90
N GLY A 28 -13.22 -30.59 1.96
CA GLY A 28 -11.79 -30.72 1.65
C GLY A 28 -10.90 -30.33 2.82
N LYS A 29 -9.62 -30.03 2.53
CA LYS A 29 -8.63 -29.60 3.54
C LYS A 29 -8.39 -28.10 3.45
N TYR A 30 -8.28 -27.47 4.61
CA TYR A 30 -7.88 -26.07 4.71
C TYR A 30 -6.38 -25.89 4.44
N ALA A 31 -6.04 -24.73 3.88
CA ALA A 31 -4.67 -24.24 3.75
C ALA A 31 -4.66 -22.72 3.96
N ASP A 32 -3.58 -22.22 4.56
CA ASP A 32 -3.32 -20.79 4.64
C ASP A 32 -3.01 -20.26 3.22
N ILE A 33 -3.50 -19.06 2.91
CA ILE A 33 -3.30 -18.40 1.61
C ILE A 33 -2.83 -16.97 1.89
N ALA A 34 -1.65 -16.63 1.39
CA ALA A 34 -1.05 -15.32 1.56
C ALA A 34 -1.98 -14.21 1.04
N GLY A 35 -2.11 -13.12 1.79
CA GLY A 35 -3.02 -12.02 1.47
C GLY A 35 -4.52 -12.32 1.67
N PHE A 36 -4.90 -13.54 2.09
CA PHE A 36 -6.31 -13.93 2.13
C PHE A 36 -6.76 -14.58 3.45
N CYS A 37 -6.14 -15.68 3.89
CA CYS A 37 -6.56 -16.37 5.12
C CYS A 37 -5.39 -17.06 5.81
N LYS A 38 -5.44 -17.11 7.15
CA LYS A 38 -4.44 -17.80 7.97
C LYS A 38 -5.03 -18.28 9.30
N ILE A 39 -4.60 -19.45 9.78
CA ILE A 39 -4.73 -19.85 11.18
C ILE A 39 -3.57 -19.27 12.00
N ALA A 40 -3.88 -18.48 13.02
CA ALA A 40 -2.91 -17.96 13.99
C ALA A 40 -3.12 -18.62 15.36
N ASP A 41 -2.02 -19.03 16.01
CA ASP A 41 -2.03 -19.51 17.39
C ASP A 41 -1.94 -18.35 18.39
N LEU A 42 -2.07 -18.67 19.68
CA LEU A 42 -2.04 -17.68 20.75
C LEU A 42 -0.67 -17.00 20.89
N ASP A 43 0.41 -17.69 20.55
CA ASP A 43 1.76 -17.13 20.63
C ASP A 43 1.95 -16.03 19.58
N ALA A 44 1.47 -16.27 18.35
CA ALA A 44 1.45 -15.27 17.28
C ALA A 44 0.58 -14.06 17.66
N ILE A 45 -0.61 -14.29 18.23
CA ILE A 45 -1.51 -13.20 18.68
C ILE A 45 -0.85 -12.39 19.79
N THR A 46 -0.20 -13.05 20.74
CA THR A 46 0.50 -12.39 21.86
C THR A 46 1.70 -11.59 21.35
N GLY A 47 2.47 -12.14 20.39
CA GLY A 47 3.58 -11.44 19.74
C GLY A 47 3.15 -10.17 19.00
N HIS A 48 1.90 -10.10 18.53
CA HIS A 48 1.32 -8.89 17.93
C HIS A 48 0.57 -8.00 18.93
N GLY A 49 0.69 -8.25 20.24
CA GLY A 49 0.04 -7.44 21.27
C GLY A 49 -1.48 -7.47 21.21
N TYR A 50 -2.04 -8.63 20.83
CA TYR A 50 -3.49 -8.86 20.67
C TYR A 50 -4.18 -8.03 19.59
N VAL A 51 -3.42 -7.37 18.70
CA VAL A 51 -4.02 -6.64 17.59
C VAL A 51 -4.42 -7.60 16.47
N LEU A 52 -5.71 -7.66 16.15
CA LEU A 52 -6.30 -8.65 15.23
C LEU A 52 -6.50 -8.13 13.80
N THR A 53 -5.80 -7.08 13.40
CA THR A 53 -5.87 -6.58 12.01
C THR A 53 -5.34 -7.66 11.05
N PRO A 54 -6.14 -8.15 10.08
CA PRO A 54 -5.77 -9.31 9.25
C PRO A 54 -4.39 -9.21 8.59
N GLY A 55 -4.01 -8.01 8.11
CA GLY A 55 -2.72 -7.77 7.47
C GLY A 55 -1.48 -8.09 8.31
N ARG A 56 -1.61 -8.20 9.65
CA ARG A 56 -0.50 -8.69 10.50
C ARG A 56 -0.26 -10.19 10.41
N TYR A 57 -1.27 -10.95 9.95
CA TYR A 57 -1.25 -12.41 9.99
C TYR A 57 -1.16 -13.01 8.60
N VAL A 58 -1.92 -12.49 7.63
CA VAL A 58 -2.09 -13.15 6.33
C VAL A 58 -0.94 -12.92 5.34
N GLY A 59 0.03 -12.05 5.64
CA GLY A 59 1.09 -11.68 4.70
C GLY A 59 0.57 -10.98 3.44
N ALA A 60 1.43 -10.80 2.44
CA ALA A 60 1.04 -10.29 1.12
C ALA A 60 1.00 -11.45 0.11
N GLU A 61 0.01 -11.44 -0.79
CA GLU A 61 0.03 -12.28 -1.99
C GLU A 61 1.27 -11.85 -2.81
N GLU A 62 2.11 -12.78 -3.26
CA GLU A 62 3.26 -12.43 -4.13
C GLU A 62 2.72 -11.81 -5.41
N THR A 63 2.76 -10.48 -5.50
CA THR A 63 2.45 -9.76 -6.74
C THR A 63 3.67 -9.82 -7.64
N THR A 64 3.54 -10.45 -8.80
CA THR A 64 4.60 -10.60 -9.82
C THR A 64 5.04 -9.30 -10.50
N ASP A 65 4.60 -8.13 -10.05
CA ASP A 65 4.90 -6.85 -10.71
C ASP A 65 5.50 -5.85 -9.70
N ASP A 66 6.75 -5.45 -9.96
CA ASP A 66 7.53 -4.36 -9.35
C ASP A 66 7.91 -4.40 -7.84
N ASP A 67 7.49 -5.42 -7.08
CA ASP A 67 7.72 -5.53 -5.62
C ASP A 67 8.98 -6.31 -5.17
N ASP A 68 9.84 -6.73 -6.11
CA ASP A 68 11.07 -7.50 -5.80
C ASP A 68 12.25 -6.63 -5.32
N MET A 69 12.13 -5.31 -5.35
CA MET A 69 13.18 -4.42 -4.85
C MET A 69 13.12 -4.33 -3.31
N PRO A 70 14.24 -4.62 -2.59
CA PRO A 70 14.31 -4.43 -1.15
C PRO A 70 13.87 -3.02 -0.73
N PHE A 71 13.18 -2.91 0.40
CA PHE A 71 12.64 -1.63 0.89
C PHE A 71 13.70 -0.52 0.91
N ASP A 72 14.91 -0.81 1.38
CA ASP A 72 15.99 0.17 1.47
C ASP A 72 16.41 0.68 0.09
N GLU A 73 16.55 -0.21 -0.89
CA GLU A 73 16.89 0.15 -2.28
C GLU A 73 15.78 1.00 -2.91
N ARG A 74 14.51 0.64 -2.65
CA ARG A 74 13.35 1.44 -3.09
C ARG A 74 13.37 2.85 -2.51
N MET A 75 13.64 2.95 -1.21
CA MET A 75 13.69 4.24 -0.53
C MET A 75 14.84 5.11 -1.02
N GLU A 76 16.01 4.53 -1.31
CA GLU A 76 17.13 5.24 -1.93
C GLU A 76 16.76 5.79 -3.31
N GLN A 77 16.18 4.95 -4.18
CA GLN A 77 15.77 5.37 -5.52
C GLN A 77 14.69 6.47 -5.49
N LEU A 78 13.66 6.30 -4.67
CA LEU A 78 12.59 7.29 -4.51
C LEU A 78 13.13 8.61 -3.95
N THR A 79 14.04 8.55 -2.98
CA THR A 79 14.66 9.74 -2.40
C THR A 79 15.54 10.47 -3.41
N ALA A 80 16.30 9.74 -4.23
CA ALA A 80 17.10 10.32 -5.30
C ALA A 80 16.21 11.03 -6.34
N LYS A 81 15.12 10.37 -6.75
CA LYS A 81 14.12 10.96 -7.66
C LYS A 81 13.49 12.23 -7.08
N LEU A 82 13.08 12.20 -5.82
CA LEU A 82 12.50 13.34 -5.12
C LEU A 82 13.47 14.52 -5.04
N LYS A 83 14.75 14.27 -4.74
CA LYS A 83 15.81 15.30 -4.76
C LYS A 83 15.95 15.95 -6.13
N GLY A 84 15.92 15.15 -7.21
CA GLY A 84 15.94 15.67 -8.57
C GLY A 84 14.74 16.57 -8.88
N GLN A 85 13.55 16.19 -8.42
CA GLN A 85 12.33 16.99 -8.58
C GLN A 85 12.42 18.33 -7.83
N PHE A 86 13.00 18.36 -6.62
CA PHE A 86 13.24 19.63 -5.92
C PHE A 86 14.23 20.54 -6.66
N ALA A 87 15.29 19.99 -7.24
CA ALA A 87 16.24 20.77 -8.02
C ALA A 87 15.58 21.38 -9.26
N GLU A 88 14.75 20.61 -9.99
CA GLU A 88 14.02 21.14 -11.14
C GLU A 88 12.98 22.18 -10.71
N SER A 89 12.28 21.96 -9.59
CA SER A 89 11.34 22.93 -9.02
C SER A 89 12.01 24.27 -8.73
N ALA A 90 13.17 24.27 -8.07
CA ALA A 90 13.90 25.49 -7.75
C ALA A 90 14.38 26.23 -9.01
N LYS A 91 14.84 25.49 -10.03
CA LYS A 91 15.22 26.05 -11.33
C LYS A 91 14.03 26.69 -12.05
N LEU A 92 12.88 26.02 -12.06
CA LEU A 92 11.66 26.55 -12.65
C LEU A 92 11.16 27.79 -11.91
N GLU A 93 11.21 27.79 -10.59
CA GLU A 93 10.88 28.95 -9.75
C GLU A 93 11.76 30.16 -10.10
N GLN A 94 13.07 29.98 -10.19
CA GLN A 94 13.99 31.05 -10.62
C GLN A 94 13.69 31.56 -12.02
N ALA A 95 13.36 30.66 -12.96
CA ALA A 95 12.98 31.04 -14.32
C ALA A 95 11.69 31.86 -14.34
N ILE A 96 10.70 31.48 -13.54
CA ILE A 96 9.44 32.23 -13.37
C ILE A 96 9.72 33.62 -12.81
N LEU A 97 10.51 33.74 -11.72
CA LEU A 97 10.86 35.02 -11.13
C LEU A 97 11.61 35.95 -12.10
N LYS A 98 12.55 35.39 -12.88
CA LYS A 98 13.27 36.14 -13.91
C LYS A 98 12.33 36.65 -15.00
N ASN A 99 11.40 35.81 -15.46
CA ASN A 99 10.42 36.18 -16.47
C ASN A 99 9.47 37.27 -15.94
N LEU A 100 8.96 37.14 -14.72
CA LEU A 100 8.13 38.17 -14.08
C LEU A 100 8.87 39.50 -13.94
N ALA A 101 10.14 39.47 -13.54
CA ALA A 101 10.97 40.67 -13.45
C ALA A 101 11.14 41.36 -14.81
N SER A 102 11.36 40.58 -15.89
CA SER A 102 11.48 41.12 -17.25
C SER A 102 10.19 41.79 -17.75
N LEU A 103 9.04 41.35 -17.23
CA LEU A 103 7.72 41.91 -17.54
C LEU A 103 7.35 43.09 -16.63
N GLY A 104 8.23 43.51 -15.71
CA GLY A 104 8.00 44.61 -14.78
C GLY A 104 7.24 44.23 -13.50
N PHE A 105 6.98 42.93 -13.28
CA PHE A 105 6.33 42.40 -12.07
C PHE A 105 7.37 41.90 -11.06
N THR A 106 8.29 42.77 -10.64
CA THR A 106 9.06 42.57 -9.41
C THR A 106 8.22 43.11 -8.27
N GLY A 107 7.79 42.28 -7.31
CA GLY A 107 6.88 42.69 -6.24
C GLY A 107 7.29 44.02 -5.60
N LYS A 108 6.68 45.12 -6.07
CA LYS A 108 6.55 46.32 -5.26
C LYS A 108 5.52 45.93 -4.23
N GLU A 109 5.96 45.80 -2.98
CA GLU A 109 5.04 46.09 -1.89
C GLU A 109 4.51 47.50 -2.17
N SER A 110 3.24 47.57 -2.58
CA SER A 110 2.50 48.82 -2.51
C SER A 110 2.49 49.25 -1.04
N PRO A 111 2.67 50.56 -0.76
CA PRO A 111 2.72 51.08 0.61
C PRO A 111 1.48 50.75 1.43
#